data_AF-A0A960UNS4-F1
#
_entry.id   AF-A0A960UNS4-F1
#
_cell.length_a   1.000
_cell.length_b   1.000
_cell.length_c   1.000
_cell.angle_alpha   90.00
_cell.angle_beta   90.00
_cell.angle_gamma   90.00
#
_symmetry.space_group_name_H-M   'P 1'
#
loop_
_entity.id
_entity.type
_entity.pdbx_description
1 polymer ?
#
loop_
_entity_poly.entity_id
_entity_poly.type
_entity_poly.pdbx_seq_one_letter_code
_entity_poly.pdbx_strand_id
1 'polypeptide(L)'
;MDATMIAIVSIIIAGITTGFGTMGPALAEGKAVANALTSLAQQPDASSTITRTLFVGLAMIESMAIYCFVVSMILIFANPFWNKAVELLGK
;
A
#
# COMPACT_ATOMS: atom_id res chain seq x y z
N MET A 1 18.52 -5.91 -23.54
CA MET A 1 18.16 -6.28 -22.15
C MET A 1 17.29 -7.51 -22.26
N ASP A 2 17.71 -8.63 -21.67
CA ASP A 2 16.97 -9.89 -21.76
C ASP A 2 15.63 -9.78 -21.00
N ALA A 3 14.54 -10.32 -21.53
CA ALA A 3 13.21 -10.25 -20.92
C ALA A 3 13.20 -10.82 -19.49
N THR A 4 14.08 -11.81 -19.24
CA THR A 4 14.36 -12.38 -17.92
C THR A 4 14.77 -11.32 -16.89
N MET A 5 15.62 -10.36 -17.27
CA MET A 5 16.07 -9.31 -16.35
C MET A 5 14.95 -8.35 -15.98
N ILE A 6 14.06 -8.02 -16.93
CA ILE A 6 12.89 -7.18 -16.66
C ILE A 6 11.95 -7.88 -15.68
N ALA A 7 11.72 -9.19 -15.87
CA ALA A 7 10.90 -9.98 -14.96
C ALA A 7 11.47 -10.02 -13.53
N ILE A 8 12.77 -10.34 -13.40
CA ILE A 8 13.44 -10.41 -12.08
C ILE A 8 13.36 -9.07 -11.35
N VAL A 9 13.72 -7.97 -12.02
CA VAL A 9 13.70 -6.63 -11.41
C VAL A 9 12.28 -6.24 -11.01
N SER A 10 11.29 -6.52 -11.87
CA SER A 10 9.89 -6.17 -11.58
C SER A 10 9.35 -6.92 -10.37
N ILE A 11 9.68 -8.22 -10.22
CA ILE A 11 9.26 -9.04 -9.07
C ILE A 11 9.90 -8.51 -7.78
N ILE A 12 11.21 -8.24 -7.79
CA ILE A 12 11.93 -7.76 -6.60
C ILE A 12 11.39 -6.39 -6.18
N ILE A 13 11.25 -5.45 -7.12
CA ILE A 13 10.77 -4.10 -6.83
C ILE A 13 9.32 -4.13 -6.36
N ALA A 14 8.44 -4.93 -6.97
CA ALA A 14 7.06 -5.07 -6.49
C ALA A 14 7.00 -5.57 -5.02
N GLY A 15 7.83 -6.56 -4.66
CA GLY A 15 7.93 -7.02 -3.28
C GLY A 15 8.39 -5.93 -2.32
N ILE A 16 9.45 -5.19 -2.68
CA ILE A 16 10.01 -4.10 -1.87
C ILE A 16 9.01 -2.94 -1.73
N THR A 17 8.37 -2.52 -2.82
CA THR A 17 7.43 -1.40 -2.84
C THR A 17 6.25 -1.66 -1.90
N THR A 18 5.64 -2.85 -1.93
CA THR A 18 4.55 -3.17 -1.00
C THR A 18 5.06 -3.38 0.42
N GLY A 19 6.17 -4.10 0.58
CA GLY A 19 6.74 -4.42 1.91
C GLY A 19 7.11 -3.17 2.70
N PHE A 20 7.89 -2.26 2.11
CA PHE A 20 8.25 -1.01 2.76
C PHE A 20 7.11 0.02 2.76
N GLY A 21 6.29 0.04 1.70
CA GLY A 21 5.18 0.99 1.57
C GLY A 21 4.10 0.86 2.64
N THR A 22 3.94 -0.34 3.21
CA THR A 22 2.94 -0.63 4.26
C THR A 22 3.43 -0.31 5.68
N MET A 23 4.74 -0.12 5.89
CA MET A 23 5.29 0.12 7.24
C MET A 23 4.82 1.46 7.83
N GLY A 24 4.79 2.51 7.02
CA GLY A 24 4.34 3.84 7.44
C GLY A 24 2.87 3.86 7.88
N PRO A 25 1.94 3.41 7.02
CA PRO A 25 0.53 3.22 7.37
C PRO A 25 0.34 2.39 8.63
N ALA A 26 0.97 1.21 8.74
CA ALA A 26 0.83 0.34 9.92
C ALA A 26 1.18 1.05 11.24
N LEU A 27 2.27 1.83 11.26
CA LEU A 27 2.66 2.60 12.46
C LEU A 27 1.69 3.75 12.76
N ALA A 28 1.23 4.45 11.73
CA ALA A 28 0.31 5.58 11.87
C ALA A 28 -1.08 5.12 12.34
N GLU A 29 -1.60 4.03 11.78
CA GLU A 29 -2.87 3.43 12.17
C GLU A 29 -2.82 2.90 13.60
N GLY A 30 -1.75 2.18 13.96
CA GLY A 30 -1.58 1.69 15.33
C GLY A 30 -1.61 2.82 16.37
N LYS A 31 -0.95 3.95 16.06
CA LYS A 31 -0.98 5.14 16.91
C LYS A 31 -2.36 5.81 16.95
N ALA A 32 -3.05 5.92 15.81
CA ALA A 32 -4.38 6.48 15.73
C ALA A 32 -5.40 5.67 16.55
N VAL A 33 -5.35 4.34 16.45
CA VAL A 33 -6.21 3.41 17.20
C VAL A 33 -5.93 3.51 18.70
N ALA A 34 -4.67 3.49 19.13
CA ALA A 34 -4.32 3.62 20.55
C ALA A 34 -4.82 4.93 21.17
N ASN A 35 -4.69 6.04 20.44
CA ASN A 35 -5.21 7.34 20.86
C ASN A 35 -6.74 7.33 20.93
N ALA A 36 -7.42 6.77 19.93
CA ALA A 36 -8.88 6.68 19.92
C ALA A 36 -9.42 5.84 21.08
N LEU A 37 -8.76 4.72 21.43
CA LEU A 37 -9.12 3.91 22.60
C LEU A 37 -8.98 4.70 23.91
N THR A 38 -7.92 5.50 24.03
CA THR A 38 -7.72 6.39 25.19
C THR A 38 -8.83 7.44 25.28
N SER A 39 -9.19 8.07 24.16
CA SER A 39 -10.29 9.03 24.10
C SER A 39 -11.65 8.40 24.41
N LEU A 40 -11.89 7.17 23.94
CA LEU A 40 -13.11 6.40 24.25
C LEU A 40 -13.23 6.09 25.74
N ALA A 41 -12.11 5.75 26.40
CA ALA A 41 -12.09 5.51 27.84
C ALA A 41 -12.36 6.79 28.66
N GLN A 42 -11.93 7.95 28.17
CA GLN A 42 -12.14 9.25 28.84
C GLN A 42 -13.53 9.83 28.59
N GLN A 43 -14.09 9.65 27.38
CA GLN A 43 -15.40 10.16 26.98
C GLN A 43 -16.21 9.06 26.26
N PRO A 44 -16.84 8.15 27.02
CA PRO A 44 -17.68 7.09 26.45
C PRO A 44 -18.91 7.65 25.71
N ASP A 45 -19.44 8.79 26.16
CA ASP A 45 -20.61 9.45 25.53
C ASP A 45 -20.32 9.93 24.09
N ALA A 46 -19.05 10.20 23.76
CA ALA A 46 -18.61 10.65 22.45
C ALA A 46 -18.22 9.49 21.50
N SER A 47 -18.50 8.24 21.88
CA SER A 47 -18.01 7.05 21.18
C SER A 47 -18.34 7.01 19.69
N SER A 48 -19.59 7.31 19.32
CA SER A 48 -20.03 7.31 17.92
C SER A 48 -19.24 8.29 17.05
N THR A 49 -18.96 9.49 17.56
CA THR A 49 -18.19 10.52 16.87
C THR A 49 -16.71 10.16 16.75
N ILE A 50 -16.12 9.63 17.82
CA ILE A 50 -14.71 9.21 17.85
C ILE A 50 -14.49 8.08 16.85
N THR A 51 -15.30 7.03 16.89
CA THR A 51 -15.17 5.87 16.00
C THR A 51 -15.37 6.24 14.53
N ARG A 52 -16.36 7.09 14.22
CA ARG A 52 -16.56 7.58 12.85
C ARG A 52 -15.35 8.35 12.34
N THR A 53 -14.81 9.26 13.15
CA THR A 53 -13.64 10.07 12.77
C THR A 53 -12.39 9.21 12.62
N LEU A 54 -12.21 8.23 13.52
CA LEU A 54 -11.13 7.24 13.44
C LEU A 54 -11.18 6.50 12.12
N PHE A 55 -12.31 5.90 11.74
CA PHE A 55 -12.39 5.13 10.49
C PHE A 55 -12.17 5.98 9.24
N VAL A 56 -12.65 7.22 9.22
CA VAL A 56 -12.33 8.16 8.13
C VAL A 56 -10.83 8.42 8.07
N GLY A 57 -10.19 8.66 9.22
CA GLY A 57 -8.75 8.86 9.31
C GLY A 57 -7.93 7.64 8.87
N LEU A 58 -8.29 6.44 9.34
CA LEU A 58 -7.66 5.18 8.95
C LEU A 58 -7.79 4.93 7.44
N ALA A 59 -8.98 5.14 6.86
CA ALA A 59 -9.17 5.01 5.42
C ALA A 59 -8.26 5.95 4.60
N MET A 60 -8.03 7.18 5.09
CA MET A 60 -7.10 8.10 4.44
C MET A 60 -5.64 7.64 4.57
N ILE A 61 -5.24 7.09 5.72
CA ILE A 61 -3.89 6.55 5.94
C ILE A 61 -3.65 5.33 5.06
N GLU A 62 -4.62 4.42 5.01
CA GLU A 62 -4.53 3.17 4.25
C GLU A 62 -4.38 3.40 2.73
N SER A 63 -4.87 4.54 2.21
CA SER A 63 -4.71 4.88 0.79
C SER A 63 -3.25 4.87 0.31
N MET A 64 -2.29 5.20 1.18
CA MET A 64 -0.87 5.14 0.87
C MET A 64 -0.39 3.70 0.64
N ALA A 65 -0.83 2.75 1.48
CA ALA A 65 -0.54 1.33 1.31
C ALA A 65 -1.17 0.79 0.02
N ILE A 66 -2.40 1.21 -0.29
CA ILE A 66 -3.10 0.83 -1.51
C ILE A 66 -2.35 1.32 -2.76
N TYR A 67 -1.78 2.53 -2.76
CA TYR A 67 -0.97 3.00 -3.89
C TYR A 67 0.25 2.12 -4.14
N CYS A 68 0.98 1.75 -3.10
CA CYS A 68 2.11 0.82 -3.21
C CYS A 68 1.66 -0.55 -3.72
N PHE A 69 0.55 -1.07 -3.21
CA PHE A 69 -0.02 -2.34 -3.64
C PHE A 69 -0.44 -2.32 -5.12
N VAL A 70 -1.13 -1.25 -5.56
CA VAL A 70 -1.58 -1.10 -6.95
C VAL A 70 -0.39 -1.04 -7.90
N VAL A 71 0.66 -0.28 -7.57
CA VAL A 71 1.89 -0.23 -8.38
C VAL A 71 2.53 -1.61 -8.50
N SER A 72 2.62 -2.36 -7.40
CA SER A 72 3.15 -3.73 -7.41
C SER A 72 2.29 -4.68 -8.24
N MET A 73 0.96 -4.56 -8.18
CA MET A 73 0.06 -5.33 -9.05
C MET A 73 0.26 -5.00 -10.53
N ILE A 74 0.46 -3.72 -10.88
CA ILE A 74 0.77 -3.32 -12.27
C ILE A 74 2.09 -3.95 -12.72
N LEU A 75 3.14 -3.92 -11.89
CA LEU A 75 4.43 -4.52 -12.25
C LEU A 75 4.38 -6.04 -12.46
N ILE A 76 3.49 -6.74 -11.75
CA ILE A 76 3.35 -8.20 -11.83
C ILE A 76 2.40 -8.62 -12.96
N PHE A 77 1.25 -7.97 -13.08
CA PHE A 77 0.16 -8.43 -13.96
C PHE A 77 -0.03 -7.60 -15.23
N ALA A 78 0.41 -6.34 -15.24
CA ALA A 78 0.18 -5.40 -16.33
C ALA A 78 1.46 -4.62 -16.67
N ASN A 79 2.60 -5.32 -16.69
CA ASN A 79 3.89 -4.68 -16.80
C ASN A 79 4.04 -3.96 -18.16
N PRO A 80 4.21 -2.62 -18.19
CA PRO A 80 4.22 -1.86 -19.44
C PRO A 80 5.44 -2.17 -20.31
N PHE A 81 6.49 -2.76 -19.75
CA PHE A 81 7.72 -3.06 -20.47
C PHE A 81 7.67 -4.40 -21.22
N TRP A 82 6.67 -5.24 -20.98
CA TRP A 82 6.59 -6.58 -21.59
C TRP A 82 6.47 -6.52 -23.12
N ASN A 83 5.56 -5.70 -23.63
CA ASN A 83 5.37 -5.55 -25.09
C ASN A 83 6.64 -5.04 -25.77
N LYS A 84 7.35 -4.10 -25.13
CA LYS A 84 8.61 -3.60 -25.67
C LYS A 84 9.72 -4.65 -25.60
N ALA A 85 9.76 -5.45 -24.54
CA ALA A 85 10.72 -6.53 -24.40
C ALA A 85 10.53 -7.61 -25.49
N VAL A 86 9.28 -7.95 -25.81
CA VAL A 86 8.95 -8.91 -26.88
C VAL A 86 9.38 -8.38 -28.25
N GLU A 87 9.07 -7.12 -28.57
CA GLU A 87 9.45 -6.47 -29.85
C GLU A 87 10.98 -6.44 -30.04
N LEU A 88 11.74 -6.14 -28.97
CA LEU A 88 13.20 -6.09 -29.01
C LEU A 88 13.86 -7.47 -29.17
N LEU A 89 13.14 -8.56 -28.87
CA LEU A 89 13.61 -9.93 -29.06
C LEU A 89 13.40 -10.45 -30.50
N GLY A 90 12.96 -9.59 -31.42
CA GLY A 90 12.89 -9.91 -32.84
C GLY A 90 11.75 -10.84 -33.24
N LYS A 91 10.65 -10.83 -32.47
CA LYS A 91 9.34 -11.33 -32.90
C LYS A 91 8.36 -10.18 -33.00
#